data_AF-A0A9E0B6C5-F1
#
_entry.id   AF-A0A9E0B6C5-F1
#
_cell.length_a   1.000
_cell.length_b   1.000
_cell.length_c   1.000
_cell.angle_alpha   90.00
_cell.angle_beta   90.00
_cell.angle_gamma   90.00
#
_symmetry.space_group_name_H-M   'P 1'
#
loop_
_entity.id
_entity.type
_entity.pdbx_description
1 polymer ?
#
loop_
_entity_poly.entity_id
_entity_poly.type
_entity_poly.pdbx_seq_one_letter_code
_entity_poly.pdbx_strand_id
1 'polypeptide(L)' 'MFQLFKKDPIKNLQKDYQKILEKARDAQRSGDIKGFALLTEKSEEILKQIDTLRKV' A
#
# COMPACT_ATOMS: atom_id res chain seq x y z
N MET A 1 17.01 -0.35 27.71
CA MET A 1 17.05 -0.88 26.32
C MET A 1 15.66 -1.43 26.00
N PHE A 2 15.12 -1.26 24.79
CA PHE A 2 13.74 -1.65 24.34
C PHE A 2 12.62 -0.58 24.37
N GLN A 3 12.88 0.62 23.83
CA GLN A 3 11.82 1.50 23.31
C GLN A 3 11.44 1.17 21.84
N LEU A 4 11.73 -0.03 21.34
CA LEU A 4 11.71 -0.41 19.90
C LEU A 4 10.31 -0.64 19.27
N PHE A 5 9.21 -0.33 19.97
CA PHE A 5 7.85 -0.58 19.45
C PHE A 5 6.98 0.66 19.32
N LYS A 6 7.57 1.81 18.96
CA LYS A 6 6.76 2.82 18.25
C LYS A 6 6.41 2.22 16.88
N LYS A 7 5.24 1.56 16.79
CA LYS A 7 4.65 1.12 15.52
C LYS A 7 4.44 2.37 14.69
N ASP A 8 5.34 2.61 13.75
CA ASP A 8 5.21 3.71 12.82
C ASP A 8 4.04 3.36 11.87
N PRO A 9 2.87 4.02 11.99
CA PRO A 9 1.69 3.66 11.20
C PRO A 9 1.98 3.80 9.69
N ILE A 10 2.89 4.71 9.32
CA ILE A 10 3.36 4.89 7.95
C ILE A 10 4.08 3.63 7.46
N LYS A 11 4.91 2.99 8.30
CA LYS A 11 5.65 1.78 7.93
C LYS A 11 4.73 0.58 7.68
N ASN A 12 3.59 0.51 8.37
CA ASN A 12 2.57 -0.52 8.12
C ASN A 12 1.87 -0.26 6.77
N LEU A 13 1.44 0.98 6.53
CA LEU A 13 0.82 1.36 5.26
C LEU A 13 1.74 1.16 4.06
N GLN A 14 3.04 1.45 4.21
CA GLN A 14 4.04 1.17 3.16
C GLN A 14 4.14 -0.32 2.81
N LYS A 15 4.07 -1.20 3.81
CA LYS A 15 4.07 -2.65 3.58
C LYS A 15 2.79 -3.09 2.85
N ASP A 16 1.65 -2.53 3.23
CA ASP A 16 0.38 -2.87 2.58
C ASP A 16 0.32 -2.33 1.15
N TYR A 17 0.84 -1.12 0.91
CA TYR A 17 1.03 -0.56 -0.42
C TYR A 17 1.88 -1.50 -1.31
N GLN A 18 3.03 -1.97 -0.81
CA GLN A 18 3.89 -2.90 -1.54
C GLN A 18 3.17 -4.21 -1.91
N LYS A 19 2.40 -4.79 -0.98
CA LYS A 19 1.60 -6.00 -1.24
C LYS A 19 0.53 -5.77 -2.30
N ILE A 20 -0.13 -4.60 -2.29
CA ILE A 20 -1.13 -4.27 -3.31
C ILE A 20 -0.48 -4.11 -4.68
N LEU A 21 0.69 -3.46 -4.77
CA LEU A 21 1.42 -3.35 -6.03
C LEU A 21 1.85 -4.70 -6.59
N GLU A 22 2.30 -5.62 -5.73
CA GLU A 22 2.63 -6.99 -6.15
C GLU A 22 1.41 -7.70 -6.73
N LYS A 23 0.26 -7.64 -6.03
CA LYS A 23 -1.00 -8.18 -6.53
C LYS A 23 -1.45 -7.52 -7.83
N ALA A 24 -1.30 -6.20 -7.95
CA ALA A 24 -1.66 -5.46 -9.16
C ALA A 24 -0.80 -5.92 -10.35
N ARG A 25 0.52 -6.06 -10.15
CA ARG A 25 1.42 -6.60 -11.16
C ARG A 25 1.01 -8.00 -11.61
N ASP A 26 0.66 -8.87 -10.67
CA ASP A 26 0.26 -10.24 -10.99
C ASP A 26 -1.11 -10.29 -11.69
N ALA A 27 -2.06 -9.42 -11.30
CA ALA A 27 -3.32 -9.22 -12.02
C ALA A 27 -3.09 -8.71 -13.45
N GLN A 28 -2.19 -7.74 -13.62
CA GLN A 28 -1.82 -7.23 -14.94
C GLN A 28 -1.20 -8.33 -15.82
N ARG A 29 -0.28 -9.12 -15.28
CA ARG A 29 0.40 -10.21 -16.00
C ARG A 29 -0.53 -11.38 -16.35
N SER A 30 -1.52 -11.65 -15.52
CA SER A 30 -2.54 -12.67 -15.79
C SER A 30 -3.65 -12.18 -16.73
N GLY A 31 -3.68 -10.89 -17.08
CA GLY A 31 -4.70 -10.30 -17.94
C GLY A 31 -6.00 -9.95 -17.21
N ASP A 32 -6.01 -9.96 -15.87
CA ASP A 32 -7.14 -9.48 -15.07
C ASP A 32 -7.13 -7.95 -15.00
N ILE A 33 -7.63 -7.33 -16.08
CA ILE A 33 -7.68 -5.86 -16.22
C ILE A 33 -8.57 -5.23 -15.14
N LYS A 34 -9.69 -5.87 -14.79
CA LYS A 34 -10.62 -5.36 -13.76
C LYS A 34 -9.97 -5.41 -12.37
N GLY A 35 -9.36 -6.55 -12.03
CA GLY A 35 -8.62 -6.70 -10.78
C GLY A 35 -7.44 -5.74 -10.70
N PHE A 36 -6.68 -5.57 -11.78
CA PHE A 36 -5.59 -4.60 -11.85
C PHE A 36 -6.09 -3.16 -11.59
N ALA A 37 -7.18 -2.73 -12.23
CA ALA A 37 -7.76 -1.41 -12.03
C ALA A 37 -8.15 -1.18 -10.56
N LEU A 38 -8.87 -2.13 -9.97
CA LEU A 38 -9.28 -2.07 -8.55
C LEU A 38 -8.10 -2.07 -7.59
N LEU A 39 -7.07 -2.86 -7.86
CA LEU A 39 -5.86 -2.92 -7.03
C LEU A 39 -5.05 -1.63 -7.15
N THR A 40 -4.99 -1.04 -8.34
CA THR A 40 -4.32 0.24 -8.57
C THR A 40 -5.02 1.36 -7.82
N GLU A 41 -6.35 1.44 -7.88
CA GLU A 41 -7.15 2.41 -7.12
C GLU A 41 -6.89 2.28 -5.60
N LYS A 42 -6.93 1.05 -5.07
CA LYS A 42 -6.61 0.80 -3.65
C LYS A 42 -5.17 1.21 -3.29
N SER A 43 -4.22 1.07 -4.21
CA SER A 43 -2.84 1.50 -3.97
C SER A 43 -2.75 3.02 -3.81
N GLU A 44 -3.53 3.79 -4.58
CA GLU A 44 -3.60 5.24 -4.47
C GLU A 44 -4.26 5.70 -3.16
N GLU A 45 -5.28 4.99 -2.70
CA GLU A 45 -5.89 5.25 -1.39
C GLU A 45 -4.87 5.10 -0.25
N ILE A 46 -4.04 4.06 -0.28
CA ILE A 46 -3.00 3.86 0.73
C ILE A 46 -1.94 4.97 0.64
N LEU A 47 -1.55 5.39 -0.56
CA LEU A 47 -0.63 6.53 -0.72
C LEU A 47 -1.21 7.82 -0.12
N LYS A 48 -2.49 8.11 -0.36
CA LYS A 48 -3.17 9.27 0.24
C LYS A 48 -3.18 9.21 1.76
N GLN A 49 -3.37 8.02 2.35
CA GLN A 49 -3.28 7.83 3.80
C GLN A 49 -1.87 8.08 4.33
N ILE A 50 -0.84 7.57 3.63
CA ILE A 50 0.57 7.82 3.97
C ILE A 50 0.89 9.31 3.92
N ASP A 51 0.46 10.01 2.87
CA ASP A 51 0.72 11.43 2.70
C ASP A 51 -0.01 12.27 3.74
N THR A 52 -1.23 11.87 4.13
CA THR A 52 -1.98 12.50 5.22
C THR A 52 -1.22 12.37 6.53
N LEU A 53 -0.72 11.17 6.85
CA LEU A 53 0.04 10.93 8.09
C LEU A 53 1.43 11.59 8.11
N ARG A 54 2.03 11.86 6.94
CA ARG A 54 3.31 12.57 6.81
C ARG A 54 3.19 14.08 6.92
N LYS A 55 2.01 14.65 6.63
CA LYS A 55 1.73 16.09 6.71
C LYS A 55 1.32 16.56 8.11
N VAL A 56 1.06 15.62 9.02
CA VAL A 56 0.83 15.87 10.46
C VAL A 56 2.16 15.93 11.18
#